data_AF-A0A6A5WPK9-F1
#
_entry.id   AF-A0A6A5WPK9-F1
#
_cell.length_a   1.000
_cell.length_b   1.000
_cell.length_c   1.000
_cell.angle_alpha   90.00
_cell.angle_beta   90.00
_cell.angle_gamma   90.00
#
_symmetry.space_group_name_H-M   'P 1'
#
loop_
_entity.id
_entity.type
_entity.pdbx_description
1 polymer ?
#
loop_
_entity_poly.entity_id
_entity_poly.type
_entity_poly.pdbx_seq_one_letter_code
_entity_poly.pdbx_strand_id
1 'polypeptide(L)'
;MLALPFLLASLGLLARAANPQVKSFDCGTDTSHASASYLESIAALHGGKKNGSPAARAALVARETNNNTHIEIEVVFHIVAKADKKSSITNDMPEGQLDALNAAYKDYGFSFNLIDVTWNTNDAWAVGDGNSDMEMKKALRKGTYCTLNIYFQTDLAGDVLGRCTLPSSLGPGQVDPKVYINDGCNVNANTMPRGSLDEYNTGKTAVHETGHWLGLLHTFEGYSCDGPGDYIDDTPQESESTDGCPTEPPKRTCADKNGGQDDPIHNYMDYSWDSCYTGFTPKQHDRMHHMYNMFRGGH
;
A
#
# COMPACT_ATOMS: atom_id res chain seq x y z
N MET A 1 -65.62 48.22 -0.50
CA MET A 1 -64.60 48.01 -1.54
C MET A 1 -63.42 47.33 -0.87
N LEU A 2 -63.16 46.08 -1.24
CA LEU A 2 -62.22 45.15 -0.62
C LEU A 2 -60.75 45.55 -0.88
N ALA A 3 -59.92 45.46 0.16
CA ALA A 3 -58.46 45.41 0.04
C ALA A 3 -58.02 43.94 -0.02
N LEU A 4 -57.17 43.60 -1.00
CA LEU A 4 -56.61 42.26 -1.23
C LEU A 4 -55.16 42.23 -0.70
N PRO A 5 -54.72 41.24 0.10
CA PRO A 5 -53.33 41.12 0.50
C PRO A 5 -52.54 40.28 -0.52
N PHE A 6 -51.33 40.73 -0.86
CA PHE A 6 -50.33 39.97 -1.59
C PHE A 6 -49.71 38.90 -0.67
N LEU A 7 -49.88 37.61 -1.00
CA LEU A 7 -49.04 36.54 -0.45
C LEU A 7 -47.75 36.45 -1.27
N LEU A 8 -46.60 36.72 -0.63
CA LEU A 8 -45.29 36.28 -1.14
C LEU A 8 -45.14 34.78 -0.88
N ALA A 9 -45.09 33.98 -1.93
CA ALA A 9 -44.60 32.61 -1.87
C ALA A 9 -43.06 32.65 -1.96
N SER A 10 -42.38 32.41 -0.83
CA SER A 10 -40.94 32.17 -0.83
C SER A 10 -40.66 30.76 -1.37
N LEU A 11 -40.16 30.68 -2.61
CA LEU A 11 -39.49 29.46 -3.09
C LEU A 11 -38.23 29.25 -2.26
N GLY A 12 -38.28 28.30 -1.32
CA GLY A 12 -37.08 27.79 -0.67
C GLY A 12 -36.25 27.03 -1.68
N LEU A 13 -35.10 27.58 -2.07
CA LEU A 13 -34.04 26.83 -2.74
C LEU A 13 -33.49 25.81 -1.73
N LEU A 14 -33.88 24.54 -1.88
CA LEU A 14 -33.14 23.43 -1.32
C LEU A 14 -31.81 23.35 -2.07
N ALA A 15 -30.77 23.95 -1.51
CA ALA A 15 -29.40 23.69 -1.93
C ALA A 15 -29.11 22.22 -1.63
N ARG A 16 -29.04 21.39 -2.68
CA ARG A 16 -28.39 20.08 -2.60
C ARG A 16 -26.94 20.36 -2.18
N ALA A 17 -26.58 19.94 -0.97
CA ALA A 17 -25.18 19.83 -0.60
C ALA A 17 -24.49 18.96 -1.65
N ALA A 18 -23.46 19.51 -2.31
CA ALA A 18 -22.57 18.71 -3.12
C ALA A 18 -21.98 17.64 -2.19
N ASN A 19 -22.20 16.37 -2.52
CA ASN A 19 -21.56 15.28 -1.81
C ASN A 19 -20.05 15.51 -1.96
N PRO A 20 -19.27 15.67 -0.87
CA PRO A 20 -17.82 15.72 -1.01
C PRO A 20 -17.42 14.45 -1.75
N GLN A 21 -16.74 14.62 -2.89
CA GLN A 21 -16.22 13.50 -3.66
C GLN A 21 -15.43 12.62 -2.70
N VAL A 22 -15.90 11.39 -2.46
CA VAL A 22 -15.12 10.38 -1.74
C VAL A 22 -13.80 10.29 -2.48
N LYS A 23 -12.69 10.52 -1.77
CA LYS A 23 -11.37 10.45 -2.38
C LYS A 23 -11.16 8.98 -2.77
N SER A 24 -11.15 8.66 -4.05
CA SER A 24 -10.83 7.32 -4.53
C SER A 24 -9.45 6.91 -4.05
N PHE A 25 -9.26 5.62 -3.78
CA PHE A 25 -7.95 5.10 -3.46
C PHE A 25 -7.01 5.33 -4.66
N ASP A 26 -5.81 5.83 -4.36
CA ASP A 26 -4.70 5.85 -5.30
C ASP A 26 -3.40 5.58 -4.52
N CYS A 27 -2.45 4.92 -5.17
CA CYS A 27 -1.13 4.59 -4.64
C CYS A 27 -0.04 5.09 -5.59
N GLY A 28 1.01 5.66 -5.00
CA GLY A 28 2.15 6.21 -5.73
C GLY A 28 3.24 5.20 -6.10
N THR A 29 2.96 3.89 -6.04
CA THR A 29 3.96 2.84 -6.26
C THR A 29 3.67 2.03 -7.51
N ASP A 30 4.61 1.99 -8.46
CA ASP A 30 4.50 1.21 -9.68
C ASP A 30 5.87 0.72 -10.17
N THR A 31 5.89 -0.01 -11.27
CA THR A 31 7.14 -0.51 -11.89
C THR A 31 8.07 0.59 -12.40
N SER A 32 7.63 1.83 -12.60
CA SER A 32 8.51 2.95 -12.99
C SER A 32 9.45 3.39 -11.85
N HIS A 33 9.08 3.07 -10.61
CA HIS A 33 9.88 3.30 -9.41
C HIS A 33 10.73 2.08 -9.01
N ALA A 34 10.60 0.97 -9.74
CA ALA A 34 11.30 -0.27 -9.43
C ALA A 34 12.78 -0.23 -9.83
N SER A 35 13.64 -0.83 -9.01
CA SER A 35 15.03 -1.06 -9.39
C SER A 35 15.14 -2.14 -10.48
N ALA A 36 16.22 -2.11 -11.28
CA ALA A 36 16.50 -3.17 -12.23
C ALA A 36 16.55 -4.56 -11.57
N SER A 37 17.17 -4.65 -10.38
CA SER A 37 17.24 -5.90 -9.61
C SER A 37 15.87 -6.44 -9.19
N TYR A 38 14.93 -5.56 -8.88
CA TYR A 38 13.54 -5.94 -8.61
C TYR A 38 12.90 -6.53 -9.87
N LEU A 39 12.90 -5.79 -10.98
CA LEU A 39 12.26 -6.18 -12.25
C LEU A 39 12.83 -7.50 -12.80
N GLU A 40 14.14 -7.72 -12.70
CA GLU A 40 14.76 -8.99 -13.07
C GLU A 40 14.27 -10.15 -12.17
N SER A 41 14.12 -9.89 -10.87
CA SER A 41 13.70 -10.91 -9.90
C SER A 41 12.23 -11.30 -10.08
N ILE A 42 11.34 -10.33 -10.34
CA ILE A 42 9.92 -10.61 -10.62
C ILE A 42 9.75 -11.44 -11.90
N ALA A 43 10.47 -11.07 -12.96
CA ALA A 43 10.44 -11.80 -14.23
C ALA A 43 11.02 -13.22 -14.09
N ALA A 44 12.06 -13.39 -13.29
CA ALA A 44 12.66 -14.70 -13.03
C ALA A 44 11.74 -15.63 -12.22
N LEU A 45 11.07 -15.11 -11.19
CA LEU A 45 10.13 -15.89 -10.38
C LEU A 45 8.93 -16.35 -11.21
N HIS A 46 8.36 -15.46 -12.04
CA HIS A 46 7.24 -15.76 -12.94
C HIS A 46 7.65 -16.73 -14.07
N GLY A 47 8.72 -16.40 -14.82
CA GLY A 47 9.13 -17.20 -15.98
C GLY A 47 9.85 -18.51 -15.64
N GLY A 48 10.27 -18.71 -14.39
CA GLY A 48 10.96 -19.91 -13.92
C GLY A 48 12.31 -20.22 -14.58
N LYS A 49 12.95 -19.23 -15.22
CA LYS A 49 14.18 -19.41 -16.02
C LYS A 49 15.45 -19.30 -15.18
N LYS A 50 16.26 -20.37 -15.11
CA LYS A 50 17.57 -20.45 -14.41
C LYS A 50 18.70 -19.54 -14.91
N ASN A 51 18.46 -18.73 -15.94
CA ASN A 51 19.47 -17.88 -16.57
C ASN A 51 19.18 -16.41 -16.22
N GLY A 52 20.05 -15.79 -15.43
CA GLY A 52 19.92 -14.39 -15.04
C GLY A 52 21.05 -13.88 -14.14
N SER A 53 20.93 -12.62 -13.71
CA SER A 53 21.81 -11.94 -12.77
C SER A 53 21.92 -12.71 -11.44
N PRO A 54 22.92 -12.41 -10.58
CA PRO A 54 23.02 -13.03 -9.26
C PRO A 54 21.72 -12.92 -8.43
N ALA A 55 20.99 -11.81 -8.54
CA ALA A 55 19.67 -11.64 -7.92
C ALA A 55 18.64 -12.62 -8.49
N ALA A 56 18.53 -12.74 -9.82
CA ALA A 56 17.62 -13.70 -10.45
C ALA A 56 17.96 -15.17 -10.11
N ARG A 57 19.24 -15.50 -9.93
CA ARG A 57 19.66 -16.85 -9.47
C ARG A 57 19.33 -17.06 -8.00
N ALA A 58 19.57 -16.07 -7.15
CA ALA A 58 19.16 -16.09 -5.75
C ALA A 58 17.64 -16.23 -5.62
N ALA A 59 16.87 -15.57 -6.49
CA ALA A 59 15.41 -15.69 -6.56
C ALA A 59 14.96 -17.12 -6.81
N LEU A 60 15.60 -17.82 -7.74
CA LEU A 60 15.24 -19.20 -8.07
C LEU A 60 15.72 -20.18 -7.01
N VAL A 61 16.87 -19.94 -6.38
CA VAL A 61 17.31 -20.72 -5.22
C VAL A 61 16.34 -20.52 -4.06
N ALA A 62 15.96 -19.28 -3.74
CA ALA A 62 14.96 -18.98 -2.73
C ALA A 62 13.64 -19.71 -3.04
N ARG A 63 13.19 -19.67 -4.30
CA ARG A 63 12.02 -20.41 -4.81
C ARG A 63 12.13 -21.92 -4.66
N GLU A 64 13.29 -22.49 -4.95
CA GLU A 64 13.53 -23.93 -4.79
C GLU A 64 13.64 -24.33 -3.30
N THR A 65 14.01 -23.40 -2.42
CA THR A 65 14.08 -23.66 -0.98
C THR A 65 12.76 -23.51 -0.24
N ASN A 66 11.71 -22.94 -0.84
CA ASN A 66 10.34 -22.82 -0.30
C ASN A 66 10.31 -22.61 1.23
N ASN A 67 11.17 -21.72 1.73
CA ASN A 67 11.30 -21.51 3.16
C ASN A 67 10.26 -20.47 3.61
N ASN A 68 8.99 -20.85 3.53
CA ASN A 68 7.84 -20.11 4.05
C ASN A 68 7.79 -20.21 5.59
N THR A 69 8.96 -20.11 6.22
CA THR A 69 9.07 -20.00 7.68
C THR A 69 8.46 -18.70 8.12
N HIS A 70 7.96 -18.67 9.35
CA HIS A 70 7.44 -17.46 9.92
C HIS A 70 8.49 -16.33 9.91
N ILE A 71 8.11 -15.16 9.41
CA ILE A 71 8.94 -13.95 9.40
C ILE A 71 8.31 -12.94 10.35
N GLU A 72 9.01 -12.62 11.43
CA GLU A 72 8.67 -11.48 12.28
C GLU A 72 9.38 -10.23 11.76
N ILE A 73 8.62 -9.17 11.49
CA ILE A 73 9.12 -7.89 11.00
C ILE A 73 9.03 -6.88 12.14
N GLU A 74 10.17 -6.32 12.54
CA GLU A 74 10.17 -5.13 13.38
C GLU A 74 9.58 -3.95 12.59
N VAL A 75 8.61 -3.26 13.19
CA VAL A 75 7.95 -2.12 12.57
C VAL A 75 8.04 -0.88 13.47
N VAL A 76 8.22 0.28 12.83
CA VAL A 76 8.24 1.59 13.48
C VAL A 76 7.19 2.47 12.82
N PHE A 77 6.33 3.07 13.63
CA PHE A 77 5.35 4.03 13.15
C PHE A 77 5.80 5.45 13.47
N HIS A 78 5.91 6.28 12.45
CA HIS A 78 6.20 7.70 12.57
C HIS A 78 4.92 8.49 12.30
N ILE A 79 4.27 8.98 13.35
CA ILE A 79 3.15 9.90 13.20
C ILE A 79 3.70 11.29 12.93
N VAL A 80 3.31 11.86 11.79
CA VAL A 80 3.80 13.15 11.31
C VAL A 80 2.60 14.02 10.95
N ALA A 81 2.30 14.96 11.83
CA ALA A 81 1.11 15.79 11.73
C ALA A 81 1.46 17.26 11.51
N LYS A 82 0.62 17.94 10.74
CA LYS A 82 0.58 19.40 10.78
C LYS A 82 0.16 19.88 12.17
N ALA A 83 0.61 21.07 12.56
CA ALA A 83 0.34 21.62 13.88
C ALA A 83 -1.16 21.73 14.19
N ASP A 84 -1.97 22.11 13.20
CA ASP A 84 -3.43 22.26 13.31
C ASP A 84 -4.20 20.92 13.28
N LYS A 85 -3.62 19.87 12.70
CA LYS A 85 -4.22 18.53 12.61
C LYS A 85 -3.71 17.54 13.64
N LYS A 86 -2.77 17.91 14.51
CA LYS A 86 -2.25 17.03 15.56
C LYS A 86 -3.35 16.34 16.38
N SER A 87 -4.42 17.06 16.68
CA SER A 87 -5.53 16.53 17.49
C SER A 87 -6.42 15.52 16.76
N SER A 88 -6.32 15.39 15.43
CA SER A 88 -7.09 14.40 14.67
C SER A 88 -6.49 13.01 14.72
N ILE A 89 -5.22 12.87 15.13
CA ILE A 89 -4.56 11.56 15.27
C ILE A 89 -4.50 11.20 16.75
N THR A 90 -5.27 10.20 17.14
CA THR A 90 -5.40 9.75 18.53
C THR A 90 -4.40 8.63 18.86
N ASN A 91 -4.07 8.48 20.15
CA ASN A 91 -3.04 7.55 20.62
C ASN A 91 -3.35 6.07 20.34
N ASP A 92 -4.61 5.73 20.08
CA ASP A 92 -5.09 4.37 19.81
C ASP A 92 -5.10 3.99 18.32
N MET A 93 -4.93 4.96 17.41
CA MET A 93 -4.83 4.68 15.97
C MET A 93 -3.62 3.81 15.61
N PRO A 94 -2.41 4.04 16.17
CA PRO A 94 -1.24 3.19 15.89
C PRO A 94 -1.43 1.74 16.34
N GLU A 95 -2.06 1.51 17.50
CA GLU A 95 -2.33 0.15 17.99
C GLU A 95 -3.34 -0.57 17.08
N GLY A 96 -4.43 0.11 16.71
CA GLY A 96 -5.38 -0.43 15.74
C GLY A 96 -4.72 -0.74 14.39
N GLN A 97 -3.78 0.08 13.95
CA GLN A 97 -3.04 -0.15 12.71
C GLN A 97 -2.11 -1.38 12.79
N LEU A 98 -1.46 -1.60 13.94
CA LEU A 98 -0.68 -2.81 14.18
C LEU A 98 -1.57 -4.07 14.14
N ASP A 99 -2.76 -3.99 14.75
CA ASP A 99 -3.75 -5.07 14.71
C ASP A 99 -4.19 -5.36 13.26
N ALA A 100 -4.43 -4.33 12.46
CA ALA A 100 -4.82 -4.47 11.05
C ALA A 100 -3.73 -5.15 10.21
N LEU A 101 -2.45 -4.80 10.41
CA LEU A 101 -1.32 -5.46 9.77
C LEU A 101 -1.24 -6.94 10.20
N ASN A 102 -1.19 -7.22 11.51
CA ASN A 102 -1.09 -8.60 11.99
C ASN A 102 -2.30 -9.46 11.57
N ALA A 103 -3.50 -8.90 11.55
CA ALA A 103 -4.69 -9.60 11.08
C ALA A 103 -4.62 -9.94 9.58
N ALA A 104 -4.09 -9.02 8.76
CA ALA A 104 -3.98 -9.22 7.32
C ALA A 104 -2.87 -10.20 6.93
N TYR A 105 -1.81 -10.33 7.74
CA TYR A 105 -0.58 -11.01 7.35
C TYR A 105 -0.30 -12.34 8.08
N LYS A 106 -0.94 -12.60 9.22
CA LYS A 106 -0.71 -13.81 10.04
C LYS A 106 -0.88 -15.11 9.27
N ASP A 107 -1.88 -15.19 8.39
CA ASP A 107 -2.22 -16.41 7.65
C ASP A 107 -1.26 -16.63 6.46
N TYR A 108 -0.41 -15.63 6.19
CA TYR A 108 0.64 -15.64 5.19
C TYR A 108 2.04 -15.73 5.84
N GLY A 109 2.10 -16.16 7.11
CA GLY A 109 3.38 -16.44 7.77
C GLY A 109 4.19 -15.20 8.17
N PHE A 110 3.57 -14.02 8.23
CA PHE A 110 4.21 -12.79 8.71
C PHE A 110 3.60 -12.32 10.02
N SER A 111 4.41 -11.76 10.90
CA SER A 111 3.97 -10.96 12.05
C SER A 111 4.72 -9.64 12.10
N PHE A 112 4.10 -8.65 12.74
CA PHE A 112 4.68 -7.33 12.93
C PHE A 112 4.83 -7.04 14.42
N ASN A 113 6.06 -6.76 14.81
CA ASN A 113 6.43 -6.37 16.16
C ASN A 113 6.68 -4.86 16.20
N LEU A 114 5.76 -4.09 16.79
CA LEU A 114 5.88 -2.64 16.90
C LEU A 114 6.92 -2.27 17.94
N ILE A 115 8.10 -1.84 17.50
CA ILE A 115 9.21 -1.52 18.39
C ILE A 115 9.21 -0.06 18.83
N ASP A 116 8.56 0.84 18.08
CA ASP A 116 8.43 2.25 18.48
C ASP A 116 7.30 2.99 17.74
N VAL A 117 6.75 4.02 18.39
CA VAL A 117 5.86 5.01 17.78
C VAL A 117 6.40 6.42 18.06
N THR A 118 6.83 7.13 17.02
CA THR A 118 7.28 8.53 17.17
C THR A 118 6.17 9.50 16.79
N TRP A 119 6.10 10.63 17.50
CA TRP A 119 5.10 11.68 17.27
C TRP A 119 5.79 12.98 16.92
N ASN A 120 5.57 13.46 15.70
CA ASN A 120 6.29 14.59 15.12
C ASN A 120 5.29 15.64 14.64
N THR A 121 5.50 16.88 15.07
CA THR A 121 4.74 18.03 14.57
C THR A 121 5.64 18.83 13.65
N ASN A 122 5.45 18.68 12.35
CA ASN A 122 6.23 19.36 11.33
C ASN A 122 5.39 19.42 10.05
N ASP A 123 4.92 20.61 9.70
CA ASP A 123 3.98 20.81 8.59
C ASP A 123 4.57 20.39 7.23
N ALA A 124 5.87 20.62 7.01
CA ALA A 124 6.52 20.25 5.75
C ALA A 124 6.67 18.72 5.63
N TRP A 125 7.02 18.05 6.73
CA TRP A 125 7.10 16.58 6.76
C TRP A 125 5.73 15.92 6.72
N ALA A 126 4.71 16.52 7.33
CA ALA A 126 3.34 16.03 7.28
C ALA A 126 2.77 16.04 5.85
N VAL A 127 3.27 16.94 4.99
CA VAL A 127 2.99 16.94 3.55
C VAL A 127 3.92 15.98 2.79
N GLY A 128 5.22 16.00 3.10
CA GLY A 128 6.21 15.08 2.51
C GLY A 128 6.40 15.28 1.00
N ASP A 129 6.30 16.53 0.54
CA ASP A 129 6.56 16.91 -0.85
C ASP A 129 8.04 17.28 -1.05
N GLY A 130 8.56 16.99 -2.25
CA GLY A 130 9.94 17.27 -2.65
C GLY A 130 10.99 16.80 -1.63
N ASN A 131 11.85 17.71 -1.20
CA ASN A 131 12.97 17.38 -0.30
C ASN A 131 12.52 17.04 1.13
N SER A 132 11.32 17.46 1.54
CA SER A 132 10.86 17.28 2.92
C SER A 132 10.63 15.80 3.27
N ASP A 133 10.26 14.96 2.30
CA ASP A 133 10.19 13.50 2.49
C ASP A 133 11.55 12.92 2.87
N MET A 134 12.58 13.27 2.10
CA MET A 134 13.94 12.79 2.33
C MET A 134 14.54 13.32 3.63
N GLU A 135 14.26 14.57 4.00
CA GLU A 135 14.67 15.14 5.29
C GLU A 135 14.01 14.42 6.47
N MET A 136 12.71 14.16 6.37
CA MET A 136 11.95 13.39 7.36
C MET A 136 12.54 11.98 7.54
N LYS A 137 12.71 11.23 6.44
CA LYS A 137 13.25 9.87 6.49
C LYS A 137 14.69 9.83 7.03
N LYS A 138 15.54 10.79 6.65
CA LYS A 138 16.89 10.95 7.21
C LYS A 138 16.89 11.19 8.71
N ALA A 139 15.92 11.95 9.22
CA ALA A 139 15.84 12.29 10.63
C ALA A 139 15.21 11.18 11.49
N LEU A 140 14.24 10.45 10.92
CA LEU A 140 13.35 9.61 11.71
C LEU A 140 13.59 8.11 11.56
N ARG A 141 14.12 7.62 10.42
CA ARG A 141 14.26 6.18 10.15
C ARG A 141 14.99 5.47 11.29
N LYS A 142 14.49 4.30 11.66
CA LYS A 142 15.08 3.41 12.67
C LYS A 142 15.26 1.99 12.16
N GLY A 143 16.17 1.27 12.80
CA GLY A 143 16.47 -0.13 12.48
C GLY A 143 17.31 -0.31 11.22
N THR A 144 17.34 -1.55 10.71
CA THR A 144 18.13 -1.94 9.53
C THR A 144 17.27 -1.90 8.27
N TYR A 145 17.71 -2.55 7.19
CA TYR A 145 16.89 -2.72 5.98
C TYR A 145 15.73 -3.74 6.17
N CYS A 146 15.81 -4.57 7.21
CA CYS A 146 14.74 -5.48 7.62
C CYS A 146 13.61 -4.77 8.39
N THR A 147 13.87 -3.60 8.96
CA THR A 147 12.87 -2.88 9.78
C THR A 147 11.94 -2.06 8.88
N LEU A 148 10.64 -2.34 8.96
CA LEU A 148 9.63 -1.59 8.24
C LEU A 148 9.38 -0.25 8.94
N ASN A 149 9.62 0.85 8.24
CA ASN A 149 9.30 2.20 8.72
C ASN A 149 8.07 2.72 7.98
N ILE A 150 6.99 3.03 8.70
CA ILE A 150 5.77 3.61 8.12
C ILE A 150 5.58 5.04 8.66
N TYR A 151 5.48 5.99 7.74
CA TYR A 151 5.29 7.42 8.02
C TYR A 151 3.83 7.78 7.79
N PHE A 152 3.06 7.88 8.87
CA PHE A 152 1.66 8.29 8.84
C PHE A 152 1.57 9.83 8.83
N GLN A 153 1.17 10.37 7.69
CA GLN A 153 1.18 11.78 7.37
C GLN A 153 -0.22 12.35 7.25
N THR A 154 -0.54 13.45 7.94
CA THR A 154 -1.90 14.03 7.92
C THR A 154 -2.29 14.69 6.59
N ASP A 155 -1.30 15.06 5.77
CA ASP A 155 -1.47 15.86 4.55
C ASP A 155 -0.61 15.32 3.39
N LEU A 156 -0.45 14.00 3.33
CA LEU A 156 0.36 13.33 2.31
C LEU A 156 0.09 13.90 0.90
N ALA A 157 1.13 14.42 0.26
CA ALA A 157 1.06 15.02 -1.08
C ALA A 157 0.91 13.96 -2.19
N GLY A 158 0.47 14.43 -3.36
CA GLY A 158 0.41 13.63 -4.60
C GLY A 158 -0.93 12.95 -4.86
N ASP A 159 -2.00 13.38 -4.19
CA ASP A 159 -3.37 12.85 -4.32
C ASP A 159 -3.55 11.34 -4.05
N VAL A 160 -2.51 10.67 -3.57
CA VAL A 160 -2.53 9.26 -3.14
C VAL A 160 -2.98 9.08 -1.69
N LEU A 161 -3.36 7.85 -1.32
CA LEU A 161 -3.56 7.43 0.07
C LEU A 161 -2.29 6.83 0.67
N GLY A 162 -1.41 6.29 -0.16
CA GLY A 162 -0.12 5.76 0.26
C GLY A 162 0.88 5.71 -0.88
N ARG A 163 2.14 5.50 -0.51
CA ARG A 163 3.21 5.08 -1.40
C ARG A 163 4.23 4.30 -0.59
N CYS A 164 4.85 3.29 -1.19
CA CYS A 164 5.93 2.56 -0.57
C CYS A 164 7.04 2.18 -1.54
N THR A 165 8.25 2.05 -1.03
CA THR A 165 9.38 1.58 -1.83
C THR A 165 9.27 0.08 -2.12
N LEU A 166 9.49 -0.31 -3.37
CA LEU A 166 9.72 -1.72 -3.73
C LEU A 166 11.11 -2.20 -3.26
N PRO A 167 11.27 -3.49 -2.91
CA PRO A 167 12.58 -4.06 -2.56
C PRO A 167 13.63 -3.82 -3.63
N SER A 168 14.88 -3.63 -3.22
CA SER A 168 16.01 -3.48 -4.15
C SER A 168 17.28 -4.06 -3.56
N SER A 169 18.22 -4.46 -4.41
CA SER A 169 19.51 -4.95 -3.93
C SER A 169 20.34 -3.78 -3.40
N LEU A 170 20.77 -3.87 -2.14
CA LEU A 170 21.72 -2.93 -1.57
C LEU A 170 23.14 -3.14 -2.10
N GLY A 171 23.42 -4.30 -2.71
CA GLY A 171 24.76 -4.71 -3.08
C GLY A 171 25.55 -5.35 -1.91
N PRO A 172 26.70 -5.96 -2.18
CA PRO A 172 27.43 -6.75 -1.19
C PRO A 172 27.90 -5.91 0.01
N GLY A 173 27.57 -6.36 1.22
CA GLY A 173 28.07 -5.79 2.48
C GLY A 173 27.60 -4.37 2.79
N GLN A 174 26.60 -3.85 2.09
CA GLN A 174 26.04 -2.54 2.39
C GLN A 174 25.15 -2.62 3.63
N VAL A 175 25.59 -1.98 4.71
CA VAL A 175 24.85 -1.87 5.98
C VAL A 175 24.61 -0.43 6.39
N ASP A 176 25.22 0.55 5.71
CA ASP A 176 25.03 1.98 6.01
C ASP A 176 23.57 2.39 5.70
N PRO A 177 22.80 2.87 6.70
CA PRO A 177 21.43 3.33 6.50
C PRO A 177 21.27 4.39 5.42
N LYS A 178 22.32 5.14 5.08
CA LYS A 178 22.29 6.12 3.97
C LYS A 178 21.96 5.49 2.62
N VAL A 179 22.29 4.21 2.42
CA VAL A 179 22.01 3.49 1.16
C VAL A 179 20.53 3.20 0.99
N TYR A 180 19.83 2.91 2.09
CA TYR A 180 18.41 2.57 2.12
C TYR A 180 17.57 3.59 2.88
N ILE A 181 18.05 4.83 3.01
CA ILE A 181 17.39 5.84 3.85
C ILE A 181 15.98 6.18 3.36
N ASN A 182 15.74 6.03 2.05
CA ASN A 182 14.44 6.29 1.44
C ASN A 182 13.44 5.13 1.59
N ASP A 183 13.89 3.93 2.00
CA ASP A 183 13.03 2.75 2.15
C ASP A 183 11.97 2.98 3.23
N GLY A 184 10.80 2.38 3.02
CA GLY A 184 9.64 2.48 3.89
C GLY A 184 8.41 3.02 3.15
N CYS A 185 7.31 3.14 3.90
CA CYS A 185 6.02 3.54 3.35
C CYS A 185 5.57 4.89 3.91
N ASN A 186 5.04 5.76 3.06
CA ASN A 186 4.34 6.98 3.45
C ASN A 186 2.84 6.73 3.29
N VAL A 187 2.06 6.93 4.34
CA VAL A 187 0.63 6.60 4.38
C VAL A 187 -0.15 7.78 4.91
N ASN A 188 -1.31 8.08 4.33
CA ASN A 188 -2.21 9.08 4.87
C ASN A 188 -2.68 8.66 6.26
N ALA A 189 -2.39 9.45 7.30
CA ALA A 189 -2.69 9.11 8.68
C ALA A 189 -4.19 8.87 8.95
N ASN A 190 -5.07 9.43 8.11
CA ASN A 190 -6.52 9.30 8.26
C ASN A 190 -7.07 7.96 7.74
N THR A 191 -6.23 7.08 7.17
CA THR A 191 -6.59 5.71 6.77
C THR A 191 -6.34 4.68 7.86
N MET A 192 -5.63 5.06 8.94
CA MET A 192 -5.52 4.20 10.11
C MET A 192 -6.91 3.93 10.70
N PRO A 193 -7.09 2.83 11.44
CA PRO A 193 -8.32 2.58 12.21
C PRO A 193 -8.72 3.79 13.05
N ARG A 194 -10.01 4.15 12.99
CA ARG A 194 -10.61 5.36 13.61
C ARG A 194 -10.23 6.69 12.96
N GLY A 195 -9.50 6.66 11.85
CA GLY A 195 -9.24 7.84 11.04
C GLY A 195 -10.49 8.38 10.37
N SER A 196 -10.39 9.62 9.87
CA SER A 196 -11.53 10.36 9.33
C SER A 196 -11.80 10.12 7.85
N LEU A 197 -11.03 9.25 7.18
CA LEU A 197 -11.24 8.95 5.77
C LEU A 197 -12.17 7.74 5.65
N ASP A 198 -13.47 8.01 5.54
CA ASP A 198 -14.48 6.96 5.36
C ASP A 198 -14.12 6.03 4.18
N GLU A 199 -14.63 4.81 4.23
CA GLU A 199 -14.33 3.70 3.31
C GLU A 199 -12.88 3.17 3.32
N TYR A 200 -11.92 3.93 3.87
CA TYR A 200 -10.48 3.61 3.89
C TYR A 200 -9.84 3.70 5.29
N ASN A 201 -10.65 3.82 6.35
CA ASN A 201 -10.20 4.04 7.73
C ASN A 201 -10.19 2.76 8.58
N THR A 202 -9.89 1.59 8.00
CA THR A 202 -9.69 0.34 8.75
C THR A 202 -8.25 -0.18 8.66
N GLY A 203 -7.34 0.67 8.16
CA GLY A 203 -5.90 0.40 8.11
C GLY A 203 -5.45 -0.41 6.90
N LYS A 204 -6.31 -0.62 5.89
CA LYS A 204 -5.93 -1.45 4.72
C LYS A 204 -5.04 -0.72 3.73
N THR A 205 -5.00 0.62 3.73
CA THR A 205 -3.97 1.35 2.99
C THR A 205 -2.56 0.94 3.44
N ALA A 206 -2.28 0.89 4.74
CA ALA A 206 -0.95 0.45 5.20
C ALA A 206 -0.69 -1.04 4.92
N VAL A 207 -1.74 -1.88 4.90
CA VAL A 207 -1.62 -3.29 4.45
C VAL A 207 -1.20 -3.35 2.98
N HIS A 208 -1.87 -2.60 2.11
CA HIS A 208 -1.56 -2.49 0.69
C HIS A 208 -0.10 -2.01 0.47
N GLU A 209 0.29 -0.91 1.10
CA GLU A 209 1.65 -0.37 1.01
C GLU A 209 2.71 -1.35 1.52
N THR A 210 2.40 -2.11 2.57
CA THR A 210 3.29 -3.16 3.07
C THR A 210 3.43 -4.31 2.07
N GLY A 211 2.39 -4.58 1.28
CA GLY A 211 2.44 -5.53 0.16
C GLY A 211 3.50 -5.12 -0.87
N HIS A 212 3.56 -3.84 -1.23
CA HIS A 212 4.64 -3.30 -2.06
C HIS A 212 6.01 -3.41 -1.40
N TRP A 213 6.12 -3.09 -0.11
CA TRP A 213 7.38 -3.24 0.64
C TRP A 213 7.90 -4.68 0.65
N LEU A 214 6.99 -5.66 0.59
CA LEU A 214 7.24 -7.10 0.45
C LEU A 214 7.33 -7.56 -1.02
N GLY A 215 7.22 -6.66 -1.99
CA GLY A 215 7.46 -6.92 -3.40
C GLY A 215 6.29 -7.46 -4.20
N LEU A 216 5.07 -7.10 -3.80
CA LEU A 216 3.87 -7.24 -4.64
C LEU A 216 3.68 -6.01 -5.53
N LEU A 217 3.09 -6.23 -6.70
CA LEU A 217 2.62 -5.18 -7.59
C LEU A 217 1.09 -5.11 -7.52
N HIS A 218 0.51 -4.05 -8.08
CA HIS A 218 -0.93 -3.95 -8.23
C HIS A 218 -1.48 -5.11 -9.07
N THR A 219 -2.69 -5.58 -8.76
CA THR A 219 -3.36 -6.63 -9.55
C THR A 219 -3.58 -6.23 -11.01
N PHE A 220 -3.78 -4.93 -11.24
CA PHE A 220 -3.94 -4.29 -12.54
C PHE A 220 -2.63 -3.74 -13.14
N GLU A 221 -1.46 -4.15 -12.63
CA GLU A 221 -0.17 -3.64 -13.11
C GLU A 221 -0.03 -3.81 -14.63
N GLY A 222 0.42 -2.74 -15.29
CA GLY A 222 0.49 -2.65 -16.75
C GLY A 222 -0.78 -2.13 -17.41
N TYR A 223 -1.90 -2.01 -16.67
CA TYR A 223 -3.17 -1.43 -17.13
C TYR A 223 -3.64 -2.02 -18.46
N SER A 224 -3.58 -3.35 -18.55
CA SER A 224 -3.76 -4.09 -19.79
C SER A 224 -4.25 -5.51 -19.52
N CYS A 225 -4.98 -6.09 -20.46
CA CYS A 225 -5.29 -7.52 -20.46
C CYS A 225 -4.19 -8.37 -21.12
N ASP A 226 -3.13 -7.75 -21.62
CA ASP A 226 -1.97 -8.40 -22.22
C ASP A 226 -0.73 -8.23 -21.34
N GLY A 227 0.23 -9.15 -21.49
CA GLY A 227 1.47 -9.15 -20.71
C GLY A 227 1.37 -10.02 -19.46
N PRO A 228 2.33 -9.87 -18.52
CA PRO A 228 2.40 -10.71 -17.32
C PRO A 228 1.57 -10.17 -16.13
N GLY A 229 0.90 -9.02 -16.28
CA GLY A 229 0.20 -8.35 -15.18
C GLY A 229 1.12 -8.06 -13.99
N ASP A 230 0.68 -8.48 -12.81
CA ASP A 230 1.43 -8.39 -11.54
C ASP A 230 2.58 -9.42 -11.41
N TYR A 231 2.80 -10.27 -12.42
CA TYR A 231 3.75 -11.38 -12.46
C TYR A 231 3.41 -12.55 -11.51
N ILE A 232 2.13 -12.73 -11.14
CA ILE A 232 1.69 -13.77 -10.20
C ILE A 232 0.52 -14.56 -10.80
N ASP A 233 0.76 -15.78 -11.28
CA ASP A 233 -0.20 -16.48 -12.14
C ASP A 233 -1.54 -16.91 -11.49
N ASP A 234 -1.69 -16.79 -10.16
CA ASP A 234 -2.98 -17.07 -9.49
C ASP A 234 -3.78 -15.80 -9.18
N THR A 235 -3.28 -14.63 -9.58
CA THR A 235 -4.03 -13.38 -9.61
C THR A 235 -4.71 -13.26 -10.99
N PRO A 236 -6.05 -13.20 -11.09
CA PRO A 236 -6.72 -12.91 -12.35
C PRO A 236 -6.25 -11.58 -12.95
N GLN A 237 -6.06 -11.54 -14.27
CA GLN A 237 -5.62 -10.34 -14.99
C GLN A 237 -6.68 -9.24 -14.89
N GLU A 238 -6.25 -8.00 -14.72
CA GLU A 238 -7.12 -6.86 -14.61
C GLU A 238 -6.50 -5.68 -15.38
N SER A 239 -7.29 -4.90 -16.12
CA SER A 239 -6.77 -3.78 -16.92
C SER A 239 -6.98 -2.41 -16.29
N GLU A 240 -7.78 -2.31 -15.24
CA GLU A 240 -8.08 -1.06 -14.54
C GLU A 240 -8.29 -1.34 -13.06
N SER A 241 -7.87 -0.42 -12.19
CA SER A 241 -8.11 -0.52 -10.77
C SER A 241 -9.59 -0.48 -10.42
N THR A 242 -9.94 -1.03 -9.26
CA THR A 242 -11.30 -1.00 -8.75
C THR A 242 -11.54 0.20 -7.85
N ASP A 243 -12.64 0.93 -8.08
CA ASP A 243 -13.19 1.88 -7.12
C ASP A 243 -14.46 1.31 -6.49
N GLY A 244 -14.58 1.42 -5.17
CA GLY A 244 -15.71 0.87 -4.42
C GLY A 244 -15.61 -0.64 -4.15
N CYS A 245 -16.75 -1.33 -4.25
CA CYS A 245 -16.85 -2.79 -4.11
C CYS A 245 -17.90 -3.37 -5.08
N PRO A 246 -17.64 -3.36 -6.39
CA PRO A 246 -18.60 -3.75 -7.44
C PRO A 246 -18.78 -5.27 -7.50
N THR A 247 -19.68 -5.80 -6.67
CA THR A 247 -20.00 -7.23 -6.61
C THR A 247 -21.14 -7.67 -7.52
N GLU A 248 -22.03 -6.75 -7.91
CA GLU A 248 -23.22 -7.06 -8.73
C GLU A 248 -23.53 -5.93 -9.76
N PRO A 249 -23.28 -6.15 -11.06
CA PRO A 249 -22.60 -7.32 -11.63
C PRO A 249 -21.12 -7.35 -11.20
N PRO A 250 -20.47 -8.53 -11.19
CA PRO A 250 -19.05 -8.62 -10.89
C PRO A 250 -18.22 -7.88 -11.95
N LYS A 251 -17.18 -7.18 -11.50
CA LYS A 251 -16.21 -6.51 -12.38
C LYS A 251 -15.42 -7.55 -13.18
N ARG A 252 -15.31 -7.34 -14.49
CA ARG A 252 -14.64 -8.24 -15.46
C ARG A 252 -14.02 -7.45 -16.58
N THR A 253 -12.82 -6.95 -16.41
CA THR A 253 -12.11 -6.21 -17.46
C THR A 253 -11.38 -7.12 -18.44
N CYS A 254 -10.88 -8.27 -17.99
CA CYS A 254 -10.11 -9.20 -18.81
C CYS A 254 -10.74 -10.60 -18.91
N ALA A 255 -12.07 -10.66 -19.04
CA ALA A 255 -12.84 -11.92 -19.07
C ALA A 255 -12.27 -12.98 -20.04
N ASP A 256 -11.87 -12.58 -21.25
CA ASP A 256 -11.34 -13.48 -22.27
C ASP A 256 -9.98 -14.08 -21.89
N LYS A 257 -9.19 -13.38 -21.08
CA LYS A 257 -7.86 -13.82 -20.61
C LYS A 257 -7.96 -14.70 -19.37
N ASN A 258 -8.93 -14.40 -18.52
CA ASN A 258 -9.12 -15.08 -17.24
C ASN A 258 -10.01 -16.34 -17.34
N GLY A 259 -10.44 -16.72 -18.55
CA GLY A 259 -11.39 -17.83 -18.72
C GLY A 259 -12.74 -17.55 -18.05
N GLY A 260 -13.15 -16.28 -18.01
CA GLY A 260 -14.39 -15.82 -17.40
C GLY A 260 -14.35 -15.57 -15.89
N GLN A 261 -13.18 -15.61 -15.24
CA GLN A 261 -13.07 -15.20 -13.83
C GLN A 261 -13.28 -13.69 -13.68
N ASP A 262 -13.76 -13.30 -12.49
CA ASP A 262 -13.95 -11.91 -12.08
C ASP A 262 -12.59 -11.25 -11.81
N ASP A 263 -12.56 -9.92 -11.91
CA ASP A 263 -11.41 -9.12 -11.49
C ASP A 263 -11.19 -9.29 -9.97
N PRO A 264 -9.94 -9.25 -9.49
CA PRO A 264 -9.60 -9.58 -8.11
C PRO A 264 -9.91 -8.45 -7.11
N ILE A 265 -11.13 -7.90 -7.14
CA ILE A 265 -11.55 -6.72 -6.35
C ILE A 265 -11.39 -6.88 -4.83
N HIS A 266 -11.29 -8.11 -4.34
CA HIS A 266 -11.13 -8.44 -2.94
C HIS A 266 -9.66 -8.60 -2.51
N ASN A 267 -8.72 -8.43 -3.43
CA ASN A 267 -7.28 -8.53 -3.18
C ASN A 267 -6.75 -7.23 -2.55
N TYR A 268 -5.90 -7.33 -1.53
CA TYR A 268 -5.31 -6.14 -0.91
C TYR A 268 -4.46 -5.28 -1.86
N MET A 269 -4.02 -5.82 -3.01
CA MET A 269 -3.25 -5.09 -4.03
C MET A 269 -4.12 -4.44 -5.12
N ASP A 270 -5.44 -4.46 -4.98
CA ASP A 270 -6.36 -3.60 -5.75
C ASP A 270 -6.65 -2.30 -4.96
N TYR A 271 -7.54 -1.43 -5.45
CA TYR A 271 -7.91 -0.11 -4.91
C TYR A 271 -9.33 -0.03 -4.32
N SER A 272 -9.99 -1.18 -4.16
CA SER A 272 -11.31 -1.28 -3.56
C SER A 272 -11.40 -0.63 -2.16
N TRP A 273 -12.62 -0.42 -1.69
CA TRP A 273 -12.84 -0.02 -0.29
C TRP A 273 -12.30 -1.05 0.69
N ASP A 274 -11.89 -0.59 1.87
CA ASP A 274 -11.34 -1.45 2.92
C ASP A 274 -12.26 -2.63 3.25
N SER A 275 -13.57 -2.39 3.26
CA SER A 275 -14.62 -3.39 3.54
C SER A 275 -14.75 -4.47 2.47
N CYS A 276 -14.20 -4.24 1.27
CA CYS A 276 -14.22 -5.19 0.17
C CYS A 276 -13.07 -6.20 0.26
N TYR A 277 -11.96 -5.86 0.93
CA TYR A 277 -10.80 -6.73 0.93
C TYR A 277 -10.99 -7.98 1.77
N THR A 278 -10.44 -9.09 1.27
CA THR A 278 -10.45 -10.38 1.98
C THR A 278 -9.06 -10.98 2.16
N GLY A 279 -8.10 -10.74 1.26
CA GLY A 279 -6.81 -11.40 1.37
C GLY A 279 -5.85 -11.20 0.21
N PHE A 280 -4.70 -11.87 0.33
CA PHE A 280 -3.74 -12.11 -0.74
C PHE A 280 -3.98 -13.52 -1.34
N THR A 281 -3.43 -13.78 -2.52
CA THR A 281 -3.41 -15.12 -3.12
C THR A 281 -2.30 -16.00 -2.52
N PRO A 282 -2.39 -17.34 -2.66
CA PRO A 282 -1.30 -18.23 -2.29
C PRO A 282 0.05 -17.92 -2.94
N LYS A 283 0.10 -17.51 -4.21
CA LYS A 283 1.38 -17.14 -4.84
C LYS A 283 1.84 -15.73 -4.48
N GLN A 284 0.95 -14.81 -4.10
CA GLN A 284 1.35 -13.55 -3.47
C GLN A 284 2.06 -13.82 -2.13
N HIS A 285 1.57 -14.78 -1.34
CA HIS A 285 2.29 -15.26 -0.16
C HIS A 285 3.71 -15.75 -0.49
N ASP A 286 3.84 -16.70 -1.40
CA ASP A 286 5.16 -17.24 -1.78
C ASP A 286 6.07 -16.12 -2.30
N ARG A 287 5.52 -15.19 -3.09
CA ARG A 287 6.22 -14.04 -3.61
C ARG A 287 6.77 -13.15 -2.50
N MET A 288 5.98 -12.80 -1.49
CA MET A 288 6.42 -11.97 -0.37
C MET A 288 7.59 -12.62 0.39
N HIS A 289 7.51 -13.94 0.66
CA HIS A 289 8.60 -14.69 1.30
C HIS A 289 9.88 -14.67 0.47
N HIS A 290 9.80 -14.88 -0.85
CA HIS A 290 10.97 -14.84 -1.71
C HIS A 290 11.62 -13.47 -1.77
N MET A 291 10.82 -12.40 -1.87
CA MET A 291 11.32 -11.04 -1.95
C MET A 291 11.94 -10.57 -0.64
N TYR A 292 11.30 -10.88 0.49
CA TYR A 292 11.86 -10.59 1.80
C TYR A 292 13.21 -11.28 1.98
N ASN A 293 13.28 -12.59 1.77
CA ASN A 293 14.52 -13.35 1.96
C ASN A 293 15.65 -12.94 1.00
N MET A 294 15.32 -12.48 -0.21
CA MET A 294 16.32 -12.08 -1.21
C MET A 294 16.91 -10.70 -0.96
N PHE A 295 16.07 -9.73 -0.60
CA PHE A 295 16.49 -8.33 -0.52
C PHE A 295 16.71 -7.85 0.90
N ARG A 296 15.91 -8.34 1.84
CA ARG A 296 15.87 -7.83 3.22
C ARG A 296 16.58 -8.80 4.17
N GLY A 297 16.25 -10.09 4.09
CA GLY A 297 16.80 -11.13 4.96
C GLY A 297 18.33 -11.10 5.03
N GLY A 298 18.87 -10.85 6.23
CA GLY A 298 20.30 -10.82 6.50
C GLY A 298 20.98 -9.44 6.50
N HIS A 299 20.20 -8.35 6.47
CA HIS A 299 20.69 -6.96 6.51
C HIS A 299 20.31 -6.17 7.76
#